data_AF-A0A8I2FV28-F1
#
_entry.id   AF-A0A8I2FV28-F1
#
_cell.length_a   1.000
_cell.length_b   1.000
_cell.length_c   1.000
_cell.angle_alpha   90.00
_cell.angle_beta   90.00
_cell.angle_gamma   90.00
#
_symmetry.space_group_name_H-M   'P 1'
#
loop_
_entity.id
_entity.type
_entity.pdbx_description
1 polymer ?
#
loop_
_entity_poly.entity_id
_entity_poly.type
_entity_poly.pdbx_seq_one_letter_code
_entity_poly.pdbx_strand_id
1 'polypeptide(L)'
;MTKDVKKPDYYFIMQVISISLIWILVAGITWWVIRLIVLSIELHDAPDLSVIISIVVIPIFIAIASTLTYVFVGLQRNKVEKNQNRGDKNEANE
;
A
#
# COMPACT_ATOMS: atom_id res chain seq x y z
N MET A 1 -8.39 -23.70 -30.73
CA MET A 1 -8.58 -23.06 -29.41
C MET A 1 -7.24 -22.45 -28.99
N THR A 2 -6.91 -21.28 -29.52
CA THR A 2 -5.73 -20.52 -29.12
C THR A 2 -6.05 -19.83 -27.80
N LYS A 3 -5.35 -20.20 -26.73
CA LYS A 3 -5.49 -19.52 -25.44
C LYS A 3 -4.90 -18.12 -25.60
N ASP A 4 -5.73 -17.10 -25.60
CA ASP A 4 -5.30 -15.71 -25.53
C ASP A 4 -4.56 -15.50 -24.21
N VAL A 5 -3.23 -15.59 -24.26
CA VAL A 5 -2.35 -15.29 -23.14
C VAL A 5 -2.44 -13.78 -22.91
N LYS A 6 -3.32 -13.40 -21.97
CA LYS A 6 -3.47 -12.01 -21.52
C LYS A 6 -2.10 -11.49 -21.10
N LYS A 7 -1.54 -10.58 -21.90
CA LYS A 7 -0.23 -10.00 -21.61
C LYS A 7 -0.31 -9.30 -20.25
N PRO A 8 0.60 -9.62 -19.31
CA PRO A 8 0.59 -8.95 -18.02
C PRO A 8 0.88 -7.46 -18.23
N ASP A 9 0.00 -6.61 -17.70
CA ASP A 9 0.24 -5.17 -17.67
C ASP A 9 1.42 -4.89 -16.75
N TYR A 10 2.63 -4.74 -17.31
CA TYR A 10 3.87 -4.55 -16.53
C TYR A 10 3.78 -3.40 -15.51
N TYR A 11 3.10 -2.32 -15.89
CA TYR A 11 2.83 -1.19 -15.02
C TYR A 11 2.07 -1.61 -13.76
N PHE A 12 1.06 -2.48 -13.88
CA PHE A 12 0.26 -2.98 -12.76
C PHE A 12 1.11 -3.83 -11.82
N ILE A 13 1.94 -4.72 -12.36
CA ILE A 13 2.79 -5.59 -11.55
C ILE A 13 3.80 -4.77 -10.74
N MET A 14 4.50 -3.82 -11.36
CA MET A 14 5.42 -2.92 -10.65
C MET A 14 4.70 -2.11 -9.56
N GLN A 15 3.48 -1.66 -9.84
CA GLN A 15 2.65 -0.91 -8.90
C GLN A 15 2.30 -1.76 -7.66
N VAL A 16 1.87 -3.01 -7.85
CA VAL A 16 1.53 -3.93 -6.74
C VAL A 16 2.77 -4.28 -5.91
N ILE A 17 3.91 -4.50 -6.58
CA ILE A 17 5.20 -4.74 -5.91
C ILE A 17 5.57 -3.54 -5.03
N SER A 18 5.43 -2.32 -5.55
CA SER A 18 5.74 -1.09 -4.81
C SER A 18 4.85 -0.93 -3.57
N ILE A 19 3.53 -1.14 -3.68
CA ILE A 19 2.63 -1.11 -2.52
C ILE A 19 3.00 -2.19 -1.50
N SER A 20 3.30 -3.40 -1.96
CA SER A 20 3.68 -4.51 -1.08
C SER A 20 4.95 -4.17 -0.29
N LEU A 21 5.94 -3.56 -0.96
CA LEU A 21 7.17 -3.06 -0.33
C LEU A 21 6.89 -2.00 0.72
N ILE A 22 5.98 -1.06 0.46
CA ILE A 22 5.57 -0.03 1.44
C ILE A 22 4.96 -0.69 2.68
N TRP A 23 4.05 -1.65 2.51
CA TRP A 23 3.43 -2.35 3.64
C TRP A 23 4.44 -3.19 4.43
N ILE A 24 5.38 -3.85 3.77
CA ILE A 24 6.49 -4.57 4.42
C ILE A 24 7.36 -3.59 5.22
N LEU A 25 7.68 -2.44 4.65
CA LEU A 25 8.47 -1.41 5.33
C LEU A 25 7.73 -0.87 6.57
N VAL A 26 6.43 -0.57 6.46
CA VAL A 26 5.61 -0.11 7.59
C VAL A 26 5.57 -1.17 8.70
N ALA A 27 5.34 -2.44 8.35
CA ALA A 27 5.34 -3.53 9.32
C ALA A 27 6.73 -3.72 9.98
N GLY A 28 7.81 -3.64 9.18
CA GLY A 28 9.18 -3.76 9.65
C GLY A 28 9.59 -2.63 10.60
N ILE A 29 9.28 -1.38 10.25
CA ILE A 29 9.53 -0.22 11.12
C ILE A 29 8.71 -0.34 12.41
N THR A 30 7.43 -0.72 12.30
CA THR A 30 6.57 -0.91 13.48
C THR A 30 7.16 -1.95 14.42
N TRP A 31 7.56 -3.11 13.90
CA TRP A 31 8.21 -4.17 14.67
C TRP A 31 9.52 -3.69 15.31
N TRP A 32 10.34 -2.98 14.54
CA TRP A 32 11.62 -2.46 15.01
C TRP A 32 11.46 -1.44 16.14
N VAL A 33 10.51 -0.51 15.98
CA VAL A 33 10.14 0.48 17.00
C VAL A 33 9.68 -0.21 18.28
N ILE A 34 8.79 -1.21 18.18
CA ILE A 34 8.34 -1.98 19.36
C ILE A 34 9.52 -2.62 20.08
N ARG A 35 10.48 -3.22 19.34
CA ARG A 35 11.69 -3.79 19.96
C ARG A 35 12.54 -2.75 20.67
N LEU A 36 12.69 -1.55 20.10
CA LEU A 36 13.43 -0.47 20.75
C LEU A 36 12.75 0.02 22.03
N ILE A 37 11.42 0.10 22.03
CA ILE A 37 10.65 0.47 23.22
C ILE A 37 10.85 -0.57 24.32
N VAL A 38 10.76 -1.86 24.00
CA VAL A 38 10.99 -2.95 24.97
C VAL A 38 12.40 -2.87 25.54
N LEU A 39 13.42 -2.69 24.69
CA LEU A 39 14.81 -2.59 25.12
C LEU A 39 15.06 -1.35 25.99
N SER A 40 14.46 -0.21 25.65
CA SER A 40 14.56 1.03 26.42
C SER A 40 13.92 0.90 27.80
N ILE A 41 12.77 0.23 27.90
CA ILE A 41 12.10 -0.05 29.18
C ILE A 41 12.95 -1.00 30.04
N GLU A 42 13.54 -2.04 29.43
CA GLU A 42 14.38 -3.01 30.13
C GLU A 42 15.66 -2.38 30.70
N LEU A 43 16.21 -1.38 30.01
CA LEU A 43 17.41 -0.67 30.46
C LEU A 43 17.16 0.37 31.55
N HIS A 44 15.91 0.56 32.00
CA HIS A 44 15.54 1.57 33.02
C HIS A 44 15.96 3.01 32.66
N ASP A 45 16.27 3.28 31.38
CA ASP A 45 16.38 4.66 30.89
C ASP A 45 15.01 5.30 31.06
N ALA A 46 14.97 6.49 31.66
CA ALA A 46 13.72 7.22 31.87
C ALA A 46 12.94 7.22 30.54
N PRO A 47 11.63 6.90 30.56
CA PRO A 47 10.84 6.83 29.33
C PRO A 47 10.86 8.19 28.66
N ASP A 48 11.76 8.30 27.69
CA ASP A 48 12.15 9.58 27.13
C ASP A 48 11.10 10.03 26.12
N LEU A 49 11.13 11.31 25.76
CA LEU A 49 10.20 11.87 24.75
C LEU A 49 10.22 11.06 23.44
N SER A 50 11.36 10.41 23.14
CA SER A 50 11.57 9.54 21.98
C SER A 50 10.62 8.32 21.94
N VAL A 51 10.28 7.74 23.10
CA VAL A 51 9.37 6.58 23.18
C VAL A 51 7.95 7.01 22.80
N ILE A 52 7.51 8.17 23.31
CA ILE A 52 6.19 8.73 23.01
C ILE A 52 6.08 9.07 21.52
N ILE A 53 7.10 9.71 20.94
CA ILE A 53 7.12 10.04 19.52
C ILE A 53 7.05 8.77 18.66
N SER A 54 7.76 7.72 19.05
CA SER A 54 7.78 6.46 18.31
C SER A 54 6.40 5.77 18.30
N ILE A 55 5.63 5.88 19.38
CA ILE A 55 4.25 5.38 19.44
C ILE A 55 3.33 6.15 18.47
N VAL A 56 3.47 7.47 18.39
CA VAL A 56 2.66 8.34 17.52
C VAL A 56 3.00 8.14 16.04
N VAL A 57 4.24 7.75 15.74
CA VAL A 57 4.71 7.52 14.37
C VAL A 57 4.05 6.31 13.70
N ILE A 58 3.72 5.25 14.45
CA ILE A 58 3.05 4.05 13.92
C ILE A 58 1.72 4.36 13.21
N PRO A 59 0.73 5.03 13.86
CA PRO A 59 -0.53 5.35 13.20
C PRO A 59 -0.37 6.32 12.02
N ILE A 60 0.61 7.22 12.06
CA ILE A 60 0.92 8.12 10.95
C ILE A 60 1.37 7.32 9.72
N PHE A 61 2.30 6.37 9.89
CA PHE A 61 2.75 5.52 8.79
C PHE A 61 1.62 4.67 8.20
N ILE A 62 0.75 4.13 9.05
CA ILE A 62 -0.43 3.38 8.61
C ILE A 62 -1.38 4.28 7.80
N ALA A 63 -1.63 5.51 8.23
CA ALA A 63 -2.51 6.44 7.52
C ALA A 63 -1.97 6.80 6.13
N ILE A 64 -0.66 7.05 6.01
CA ILE A 64 -0.01 7.36 4.74
C ILE A 64 -0.07 6.16 3.79
N ALA A 65 0.31 4.96 4.27
CA ALA A 65 0.27 3.74 3.47
C ALA A 65 -1.16 3.40 3.00
N SER A 66 -2.14 3.58 3.88
CA SER A 66 -3.55 3.38 3.57
C SER A 66 -4.05 4.37 2.51
N THR A 67 -3.68 5.65 2.63
CA THR A 67 -4.05 6.69 1.65
C THR A 67 -3.48 6.38 0.28
N LEU A 68 -2.20 6.00 0.20
CA LEU A 68 -1.56 5.60 -1.07
C LEU A 68 -2.24 4.37 -1.68
N THR A 69 -2.55 3.37 -0.86
CA THR A 69 -3.27 2.16 -1.30
C THR A 69 -4.66 2.53 -1.83
N TYR A 70 -5.38 3.43 -1.15
CA TYR A 70 -6.70 3.88 -1.57
C TYR A 70 -6.68 4.63 -2.91
N VAL A 71 -5.80 5.62 -3.06
CA VAL A 71 -5.64 6.41 -4.30
C VAL A 71 -5.33 5.48 -5.47
N PHE A 72 -4.49 4.49 -5.24
CA PHE A 72 -4.12 3.52 -6.25
C PHE A 72 -5.27 2.63 -6.68
N VAL A 73 -6.03 2.08 -5.73
CA VAL A 73 -7.23 1.27 -6.02
C VAL A 73 -8.27 2.11 -6.77
N GLY A 74 -8.43 3.39 -6.38
CA GLY A 74 -9.29 4.35 -7.07
C GLY A 74 -8.86 4.60 -8.52
N LEU A 75 -7.55 4.76 -8.77
CA LEU A 75 -7.01 4.95 -10.12
C LEU A 75 -7.27 3.73 -11.02
N GLN A 76 -7.23 2.51 -10.46
CA GLN A 76 -7.48 1.29 -11.22
C GLN A 76 -8.95 1.09 -11.58
N ARG A 77 -9.88 1.40 -10.67
CA ARG A 77 -11.34 1.32 -10.96
C ARG A 77 -11.72 2.17 -12.17
N ASN A 78 -11.17 3.38 -12.28
CA ASN A 78 -11.46 4.28 -13.40
C ASN A 78 -10.99 3.72 -14.76
N LYS A 79 -9.85 3.00 -14.80
CA LYS A 79 -9.37 2.35 -16.03
C LYS A 79 -10.28 1.22 -16.50
N VAL A 80 -10.84 0.45 -15.58
CA VAL A 80 -11.77 -0.64 -15.91
C VAL A 80 -13.09 -0.08 -16.44
N GLU A 81 -13.63 0.94 -15.78
CA GLU A 81 -14.89 1.59 -16.14
C GLU A 81 -14.83 2.28 -17.52
N LYS A 82 -13.69 2.90 -17.86
CA LYS A 82 -13.47 3.53 -19.17
C LYS A 82 -13.40 2.52 -20.32
N ASN A 83 -12.85 1.33 -20.08
CA ASN A 83 -12.80 0.28 -21.11
C ASN A 83 -14.18 -0.38 -21.31
N GLN A 84 -14.94 -0.58 -20.23
CA GLN A 84 -16.30 -1.11 -20.29
C GLN A 84 -17.24 -0.19 -21.10
N ASN A 85 -17.23 1.12 -20.82
CA ASN A 85 -18.04 2.11 -21.54
C ASN A 85 -17.68 2.25 -23.03
N ARG A 86 -16.47 1.85 -23.44
CA ARG A 86 -16.08 1.85 -24.84
C ARG A 86 -16.58 0.61 -25.58
N GLY A 87 -16.66 -0.54 -24.93
CA GLY A 87 -17.22 -1.76 -25.53
C GLY A 87 -18.71 -1.61 -25.83
N ASP A 88 -19.47 -1.16 -24.82
CA ASP A 88 -20.91 -0.93 -24.92
C ASP A 88 -21.32 0.06 -26.03
N LYS A 89 -20.55 1.14 -26.20
CA LYS A 89 -20.78 2.12 -27.27
C LYS A 89 -20.48 1.62 -28.68
N ASN A 90 -19.64 0.60 -28.83
CA ASN A 90 -19.33 0.06 -30.17
C ASN A 90 -20.41 -0.93 -30.61
N GLU A 91 -21.01 -1.67 -29.68
CA GLU A 91 -22.11 -2.61 -29.95
C GLU A 91 -23.44 -1.91 -30.22
N ALA A 92 -23.67 -0.71 -29.67
CA ALA A 92 -24.88 0.07 -29.93
C ALA A 92 -24.89 0.79 -31.29
N ASN A 93 -23.78 0.77 -32.03
CA ASN A 93 -23.60 1.46 -33.32
C ASN A 93 -23.45 0.50 -34.52
N GLU A 94 -23.54 -0.82 -34.30
CA GLU A 94 -23.71 -1.85 -35.33
C GLU A 94 -25.19 -2.23 -35.51
#